data_AF-A0A1H8YY99-F1
#
_entry.id   AF-A0A1H8YY99-F1
#
_cell.length_a   1.000
_cell.length_b   1.000
_cell.length_c   1.000
_cell.angle_alpha   90.00
_cell.angle_beta   90.00
_cell.angle_gamma   90.00
#
_symmetry.space_group_name_H-M   'P 1'
#
loop_
_entity.id
_entity.type
_entity.pdbx_description
1 polymer ?
#
loop_
_entity_poly.entity_id
_entity_poly.type
_entity_poly.pdbx_seq_one_letter_code
_entity_poly.pdbx_strand_id
1 'polypeptide(L)'
;MKTINILFLISCITISCHSNQTEKEKKTDLVNTQLITKKDSLKGINKKNKNSSQCLCFDGIGSKKGNEPIHTFEFTNGKKIIVCGYLETESEDITISEFNIFDCETEKPLVEYGATRICKIVKKKDTLQINEYTNLPILKNFEWKLVKIGKQTITTKNNQFIISKIVPDLEKFQIDEVVAEKFLKNLKKGQGFGENWETEICFLEVLSLKGNEKAWNILKNYETFIGQETDGAIAETWKDAVSLVEWVKKYK
;
A
#
# COMPACT_ATOMS: atom_id res chain seq x y z
N MET A 1 23.97 -60.39 -34.66
CA MET A 1 23.78 -59.07 -34.04
C MET A 1 24.19 -58.01 -35.05
N LYS A 2 23.24 -57.23 -35.57
CA LYS A 2 23.49 -56.11 -36.48
C LYS A 2 23.26 -54.82 -35.69
N THR A 3 24.31 -54.02 -35.53
CA THR A 3 24.27 -52.69 -34.95
C THR A 3 23.76 -51.70 -36.00
N ILE A 4 22.66 -51.02 -35.68
CA ILE A 4 22.09 -49.92 -36.46
C ILE A 4 22.64 -48.63 -35.87
N ASN A 5 23.46 -47.91 -36.64
CA ASN A 5 23.87 -46.54 -36.31
C ASN A 5 22.79 -45.58 -36.82
N ILE A 6 22.07 -44.96 -35.90
CA ILE A 6 21.12 -43.88 -36.21
C ILE A 6 21.89 -42.56 -36.12
N LEU A 7 22.10 -41.94 -37.27
CA LEU A 7 22.67 -40.60 -37.42
C LEU A 7 21.54 -39.57 -37.28
N PHE A 8 21.48 -38.85 -36.15
CA PHE A 8 20.54 -37.74 -35.97
C PHE A 8 21.13 -36.46 -36.59
N LEU A 9 20.53 -36.03 -37.71
CA LEU A 9 20.75 -34.71 -38.31
C LEU A 9 19.92 -33.68 -37.53
N ILE A 10 20.60 -32.86 -36.73
CA ILE A 10 20.00 -31.69 -36.07
C ILE A 10 20.06 -30.53 -37.08
N SER A 11 18.90 -30.15 -37.65
CA SER A 11 18.78 -28.91 -38.41
C SER A 11 18.53 -27.75 -37.45
N CYS A 12 19.52 -26.88 -37.26
CA CYS A 12 19.34 -25.58 -36.64
C CYS A 12 18.57 -24.67 -37.60
N ILE A 13 17.30 -24.41 -37.31
CA ILE A 13 16.53 -23.33 -37.94
C ILE A 13 16.78 -22.08 -37.09
N THR A 14 17.60 -21.16 -37.59
CA THR A 14 17.75 -19.82 -37.02
C THR A 14 16.61 -18.94 -37.52
N ILE A 15 15.62 -18.68 -36.67
CA ILE A 15 14.60 -17.66 -36.91
C ILE A 15 15.23 -16.31 -36.56
N SER A 16 15.59 -15.56 -37.60
CA SER A 16 16.01 -14.16 -37.50
C SER A 16 14.76 -13.28 -37.32
N CYS A 17 14.58 -12.70 -36.13
CA CYS A 17 13.57 -11.67 -35.90
C CYS A 17 14.03 -10.36 -36.55
N HIS A 18 13.43 -10.00 -37.68
CA HIS A 18 13.44 -8.65 -38.23
C HIS A 18 12.39 -7.81 -37.49
N SER A 19 12.81 -6.98 -36.53
CA SER A 19 11.96 -5.95 -35.95
C SER A 19 11.99 -4.71 -36.84
N ASN A 20 10.99 -4.57 -37.70
CA ASN A 20 10.68 -3.30 -38.38
C ASN A 20 9.93 -2.39 -37.38
N GLN A 21 10.63 -1.44 -36.77
CA GLN A 21 10.01 -0.29 -36.13
C GLN A 21 10.31 0.97 -36.97
N THR A 22 9.30 1.42 -37.70
CA THR A 22 9.22 2.80 -38.20
C THR A 22 7.90 3.35 -37.70
N GLU A 23 7.93 4.02 -36.54
CA GLU A 23 6.88 4.95 -36.16
C GLU A 23 7.47 6.35 -36.03
N LYS A 24 6.82 7.25 -36.78
CA LYS A 24 7.17 8.63 -37.00
C LYS A 24 6.87 9.45 -35.75
N GLU A 25 7.87 10.18 -35.27
CA GLU A 25 7.69 11.29 -34.35
C GLU A 25 6.75 12.34 -34.96
N LYS A 26 5.58 12.54 -34.32
CA LYS A 26 4.80 13.77 -34.46
C LYS A 26 5.28 14.74 -33.38
N LYS A 27 6.15 15.68 -33.78
CA LYS A 27 6.38 16.93 -33.04
C LYS A 27 5.04 17.65 -32.92
N THR A 28 4.59 17.83 -31.68
CA THR A 28 3.48 18.70 -31.34
C THR A 28 4.08 19.93 -30.69
N ASP A 29 3.88 21.08 -31.31
CA ASP A 29 4.44 22.35 -30.87
C ASP A 29 3.92 22.73 -29.48
N LEU A 30 4.85 22.92 -28.54
CA LEU A 30 4.57 23.50 -27.23
C LEU A 30 4.22 24.98 -27.40
N VAL A 31 2.94 25.29 -27.19
CA VAL A 31 2.45 26.64 -27.02
C VAL A 31 2.95 27.17 -25.67
N ASN A 32 3.86 28.15 -25.73
CA ASN A 32 4.30 28.97 -24.62
C ASN A 32 3.10 29.70 -23.99
N THR A 33 2.60 29.19 -22.87
CA THR A 33 1.67 29.95 -22.01
C THR A 33 2.48 30.62 -20.92
N GLN A 34 2.68 31.92 -21.06
CA GLN A 34 3.28 32.79 -20.04
C GLN A 34 2.36 32.84 -18.83
N LEU A 35 2.76 32.19 -17.73
CA LEU A 35 2.18 32.39 -16.41
C LEU A 35 2.62 33.76 -15.87
N ILE A 36 1.72 34.73 -15.98
CA ILE A 36 1.83 36.04 -15.36
C ILE A 36 1.79 35.84 -13.84
N THR A 37 2.95 35.95 -13.19
CA THR A 37 3.05 36.03 -11.73
C THR A 37 2.76 37.46 -11.29
N LYS A 38 1.52 37.72 -10.88
CA LYS A 38 1.15 38.96 -10.18
C LYS A 38 1.67 38.90 -8.75
N LYS A 39 2.82 39.54 -8.54
CA LYS A 39 3.43 39.76 -7.23
C LYS A 39 2.98 41.14 -6.74
N ASP A 40 1.71 41.23 -6.34
CA ASP A 40 1.21 42.44 -5.69
C ASP A 40 1.40 42.35 -4.17
N SER A 41 2.09 43.38 -3.70
CA SER A 41 2.49 43.71 -2.35
C SER A 41 1.33 43.86 -1.37
N LEU A 42 1.42 43.20 -0.22
CA LEU A 42 0.75 43.61 1.02
C LEU A 42 1.81 43.81 2.11
N LYS A 43 2.27 45.06 2.22
CA LYS A 43 2.87 45.62 3.43
C LYS A 43 1.75 46.19 4.29
N GLY A 44 1.60 45.72 5.53
CA GLY A 44 0.70 46.37 6.46
C GLY A 44 0.35 45.59 7.73
N ILE A 45 1.28 45.58 8.68
CA ILE A 45 1.05 45.66 10.15
C ILE A 45 0.16 44.56 10.76
N ASN A 46 0.76 43.66 11.55
CA ASN A 46 0.35 43.51 12.94
C ASN A 46 1.43 42.88 13.83
N LYS A 47 1.49 43.41 15.06
CA LYS A 47 2.45 43.16 16.13
C LYS A 47 2.78 41.67 16.30
N LYS A 48 4.09 41.38 16.35
CA LYS A 48 4.67 40.13 16.85
C LYS A 48 4.08 39.77 18.21
N ASN A 49 3.08 38.88 18.21
CA ASN A 49 2.79 38.05 19.36
C ASN A 49 3.94 37.03 19.50
N LYS A 50 4.48 36.99 20.71
CA LYS A 50 5.53 36.11 21.21
C LYS A 50 5.41 34.70 20.61
N ASN A 51 6.39 34.35 19.77
CA ASN A 51 6.53 33.08 19.04
C ASN A 51 5.97 31.88 19.81
N SER A 52 4.83 31.34 19.39
CA SER A 52 4.62 29.90 19.57
C SER A 52 5.67 29.24 18.69
N SER A 53 6.66 28.56 19.27
CA SER A 53 7.64 27.80 18.51
C SER A 53 6.89 26.89 17.53
N GLN A 54 7.07 27.13 16.22
CA GLN A 54 6.49 26.30 15.18
C GLN A 54 6.97 24.87 15.41
N CYS A 55 6.04 23.94 15.60
CA CYS A 55 6.37 22.52 15.75
C CYS A 55 6.77 21.98 14.39
N LEU A 56 8.06 21.67 14.22
CA LEU A 56 8.65 21.13 13.00
C LEU A 56 8.87 19.63 13.12
N CYS A 57 9.05 18.94 12.00
CA CYS A 57 9.39 17.53 11.98
C CYS A 57 10.69 17.22 12.72
N PHE A 58 10.80 15.98 13.16
CA PHE A 58 12.00 15.39 13.77
C PHE A 58 12.53 14.27 12.88
N ASP A 59 13.71 13.74 13.23
CA ASP A 59 14.30 12.63 12.50
C ASP A 59 13.49 11.34 12.72
N GLY A 60 13.15 10.66 11.63
CA GLY A 60 12.30 9.47 11.60
C GLY A 60 12.20 8.86 10.20
N ILE A 61 11.38 7.83 10.04
CA ILE A 61 11.04 7.25 8.73
C ILE A 61 10.31 8.31 7.88
N GLY A 62 10.88 8.57 6.70
CA GLY A 62 10.38 9.57 5.75
C GLY A 62 10.36 11.00 6.29
N SER A 63 10.96 11.29 7.45
CA SER A 63 11.00 12.62 8.04
C SER A 63 12.41 13.06 8.41
N LYS A 64 12.67 14.36 8.28
CA LYS A 64 13.95 14.99 8.63
C LYS A 64 13.71 16.15 9.58
N LYS A 65 14.60 16.30 10.58
CA LYS A 65 14.53 17.37 11.56
C LYS A 65 14.50 18.76 10.90
N GLY A 66 13.54 19.58 11.33
CA GLY A 66 13.36 20.96 10.89
C GLY A 66 12.50 21.13 9.64
N ASN A 67 12.07 20.03 8.99
CA ASN A 67 11.10 20.12 7.89
C ASN A 67 9.73 20.57 8.41
N GLU A 68 8.95 21.21 7.53
CA GLU A 68 7.55 21.48 7.84
C GLU A 68 6.74 20.17 7.88
N PRO A 69 5.83 20.01 8.85
CA PRO A 69 4.97 18.84 8.90
C PRO A 69 3.95 18.87 7.77
N ILE A 70 3.63 17.69 7.21
CA ILE A 70 2.49 17.52 6.30
C ILE A 70 1.22 18.05 6.98
N HIS A 71 1.09 17.74 8.27
CA HIS A 71 -0.06 18.19 9.02
C HIS A 71 0.22 18.37 10.50
N THR A 72 -0.35 19.42 11.08
CA THR A 72 -0.42 19.62 12.54
C THR A 72 -1.83 19.34 13.00
N PHE A 73 -2.00 18.61 14.10
CA PHE A 73 -3.28 18.35 14.74
C PHE A 73 -3.24 18.81 16.20
N GLU A 74 -4.23 19.63 16.57
CA GLU A 74 -4.38 20.18 17.91
C GLU A 74 -5.63 19.57 18.56
N PHE A 75 -5.45 18.94 19.71
CA PHE A 75 -6.52 18.38 20.53
C PHE A 75 -7.17 19.48 21.38
N THR A 76 -8.39 19.26 21.87
CA THR A 76 -9.11 20.26 22.69
C THR A 76 -8.41 20.62 24.01
N ASN A 77 -7.54 19.75 24.53
CA ASN A 77 -6.71 20.05 25.70
C ASN A 77 -5.42 20.83 25.36
N GLY A 78 -5.29 21.34 24.13
CA GLY A 78 -4.14 22.14 23.66
C GLY A 78 -2.92 21.32 23.26
N LYS A 79 -2.93 20.00 23.47
CA LYS A 79 -1.87 19.09 23.01
C LYS A 79 -1.80 19.08 21.49
N LYS A 80 -0.59 18.99 20.95
CA LYS A 80 -0.35 19.00 19.51
C LYS A 80 0.47 17.80 19.08
N ILE A 81 0.10 17.23 17.94
CA ILE A 81 0.90 16.24 17.22
C ILE A 81 1.14 16.72 15.81
N ILE A 82 2.24 16.28 15.23
CA ILE A 82 2.58 16.54 13.83
C ILE A 82 2.75 15.23 13.07
N VAL A 83 2.34 15.23 11.81
CA VAL A 83 2.50 14.15 10.86
C VAL A 83 3.62 14.55 9.89
N CYS A 84 4.63 13.70 9.77
CA CYS A 84 5.80 13.92 8.92
C CYS A 84 6.13 12.66 8.15
N GLY A 85 6.32 12.74 6.84
CA GLY A 85 6.55 11.56 6.00
C GLY A 85 6.42 11.87 4.51
N TYR A 86 6.10 10.85 3.72
CA TYR A 86 5.87 10.97 2.28
C TYR A 86 4.38 11.10 1.93
N LEU A 87 3.99 12.29 1.46
CA LEU A 87 2.63 12.59 1.02
C LEU A 87 2.40 12.07 -0.40
N GLU A 88 1.47 11.13 -0.57
CA GLU A 88 1.14 10.60 -1.90
C GLU A 88 0.11 11.47 -2.62
N THR A 89 -0.95 11.88 -1.92
CA THR A 89 -2.03 12.67 -2.52
C THR A 89 -2.62 13.68 -1.53
N GLU A 90 -2.82 14.91 -1.98
CA GLU A 90 -3.58 15.95 -1.28
C GLU A 90 -5.07 15.84 -1.66
N SER A 91 -5.81 14.98 -0.94
CA SER A 91 -7.28 14.91 -1.03
C SER A 91 -7.92 15.23 0.33
N GLU A 92 -9.25 15.17 0.46
CA GLU A 92 -9.92 15.30 1.78
C GLU A 92 -9.36 14.32 2.81
N ASP A 93 -8.95 13.13 2.35
CA ASP A 93 -8.15 12.18 3.10
C ASP A 93 -6.67 12.29 2.67
N ILE A 94 -5.78 12.52 3.63
CA ILE A 94 -4.33 12.54 3.39
C ILE A 94 -3.86 11.09 3.24
N THR A 95 -3.47 10.71 2.02
CA THR A 95 -2.79 9.43 1.74
C THR A 95 -1.30 9.60 1.96
N ILE A 96 -0.72 8.76 2.82
CA ILE A 96 0.65 8.88 3.28
C ILE A 96 1.29 7.49 3.43
N SER A 97 2.58 7.42 3.13
CA SER A 97 3.48 6.29 3.37
C SER A 97 4.78 6.81 4.00
N GLU A 98 5.60 5.91 4.55
CA GLU A 98 6.87 6.27 5.21
C GLU A 98 6.74 7.48 6.15
N PHE A 99 6.08 7.31 7.29
CA PHE A 99 5.79 8.46 8.15
C PHE A 99 5.89 8.17 9.63
N ASN A 100 6.15 9.23 10.38
CA ASN A 100 6.04 9.30 11.82
C ASN A 100 4.99 10.32 12.23
N ILE A 101 4.41 10.08 13.40
CA ILE A 101 3.63 11.08 14.12
C ILE A 101 4.37 11.40 15.40
N PHE A 102 4.67 12.68 15.63
CA PHE A 102 5.42 13.12 16.81
C PHE A 102 4.54 13.92 17.76
N ASP A 103 4.86 13.81 19.05
CA ASP A 103 4.39 14.74 20.08
C ASP A 103 5.21 16.04 19.98
N CYS A 104 4.53 17.16 19.76
CA CYS A 104 5.18 18.47 19.63
C CYS A 104 5.89 18.97 20.88
N GLU A 105 5.46 18.55 22.06
CA GLU A 105 6.06 19.01 23.33
C GLU A 105 7.29 18.19 23.70
N THR A 106 7.25 16.89 23.43
CA THR A 106 8.33 15.98 23.83
C THR A 106 9.29 15.64 22.70
N GLU A 107 8.96 16.01 21.46
CA GLU A 107 9.70 15.70 20.23
C GLU A 107 9.82 14.20 19.93
N LYS A 108 9.07 13.35 20.66
CA LYS A 108 9.15 11.89 20.56
C LYS A 108 8.16 11.34 19.54
N PRO A 109 8.52 10.29 18.78
CA PRO A 109 7.58 9.59 17.92
C PRO A 109 6.53 8.87 18.77
N LEU A 110 5.26 9.02 18.39
CA LEU A 110 4.11 8.31 18.94
C LEU A 110 3.80 7.06 18.11
N VAL A 111 3.92 7.15 16.79
CA VAL A 111 3.78 6.03 15.86
C VAL A 111 4.75 6.16 14.69
N GLU A 112 5.03 5.03 14.05
CA GLU A 112 5.93 4.89 12.91
C GLU A 112 5.34 3.88 11.91
N TYR A 113 5.32 4.26 10.63
CA TYR A 113 4.82 3.44 9.53
C TYR A 113 5.86 3.41 8.41
N GLY A 114 6.23 2.20 7.98
CA GLY A 114 7.22 1.97 6.93
C GLY A 114 6.67 2.17 5.50
N ALA A 115 7.55 1.93 4.52
CA ALA A 115 7.30 2.13 3.09
C ALA A 115 6.18 1.28 2.50
N THR A 116 5.99 0.08 3.02
CA THR A 116 5.03 -0.88 2.48
C THR A 116 3.59 -0.63 2.95
N ARG A 117 3.35 0.43 3.73
CA ARG A 117 2.06 0.71 4.35
C ARG A 117 1.43 1.96 3.73
N ILE A 118 0.30 1.77 3.06
CA ILE A 118 -0.54 2.87 2.58
C ILE A 118 -1.52 3.24 3.69
N CYS A 119 -1.43 4.46 4.19
CA CYS A 119 -2.31 4.94 5.25
C CYS A 119 -3.13 6.14 4.81
N LYS A 120 -4.37 6.23 5.30
CA LYS A 120 -5.14 7.49 5.28
C LYS A 120 -5.38 8.01 6.68
N ILE A 121 -5.07 9.29 6.88
CA ILE A 121 -5.24 9.96 8.17
C ILE A 121 -6.56 10.73 8.17
N VAL A 122 -7.43 10.38 9.12
CA VAL A 122 -8.74 11.03 9.31
C VAL A 122 -8.75 11.77 10.63
N LYS A 123 -9.07 13.06 10.57
CA LYS A 123 -9.20 13.91 11.75
C LYS A 123 -10.63 13.93 12.28
N LYS A 124 -10.75 13.73 13.59
CA LYS A 124 -11.97 13.98 14.36
C LYS A 124 -11.60 14.86 15.55
N LYS A 125 -12.59 15.55 16.14
CA LYS A 125 -12.40 16.58 17.19
C LYS A 125 -11.26 16.30 18.19
N ASP A 126 -11.24 15.13 18.82
CA ASP A 126 -10.23 14.71 19.80
C ASP A 126 -9.63 13.34 19.48
N THR A 127 -9.59 12.98 18.20
CA THR A 127 -9.08 11.69 17.76
C THR A 127 -8.42 11.84 16.40
N LEU A 128 -7.15 11.48 16.34
CA LEU A 128 -6.49 11.21 15.07
C LEU A 128 -6.64 9.73 14.76
N GLN A 129 -7.26 9.40 13.64
CA GLN A 129 -7.46 8.03 13.19
C GLN A 129 -6.55 7.75 12.00
N ILE A 130 -5.77 6.67 12.08
CA ILE A 130 -4.89 6.19 11.03
C ILE A 130 -5.53 4.92 10.49
N ASN A 131 -5.90 4.92 9.21
CA ASN A 131 -6.51 3.77 8.56
C ASN A 131 -5.47 3.14 7.63
N GLU A 132 -5.16 1.87 7.83
CA GLU A 132 -4.29 1.10 6.93
C GLU A 132 -5.10 0.55 5.76
N TYR A 133 -4.52 0.64 4.57
CA TYR A 133 -5.08 0.12 3.33
C TYR A 133 -4.11 -0.83 2.64
N THR A 134 -4.67 -1.73 1.84
CA THR A 134 -3.92 -2.55 0.89
C THR A 134 -4.68 -2.63 -0.43
N ASN A 135 -3.97 -2.84 -1.54
CA ASN A 135 -4.59 -3.07 -2.83
C ASN A 135 -5.02 -4.53 -2.91
N LEU A 136 -6.30 -4.78 -3.23
CA LEU A 136 -6.85 -6.12 -3.40
C LEU A 136 -7.55 -6.25 -4.77
N PRO A 137 -7.46 -7.41 -5.46
CA PRO A 137 -8.09 -7.64 -6.75
C PRO A 137 -9.58 -8.00 -6.59
N ILE A 138 -10.38 -7.04 -6.12
CA ILE A 138 -11.79 -7.25 -5.72
C ILE A 138 -12.83 -6.77 -6.74
N LEU A 139 -12.40 -6.14 -7.84
CA LEU A 139 -13.29 -5.67 -8.89
C LEU A 139 -13.44 -6.71 -10.02
N LYS A 140 -14.26 -6.39 -11.03
CA LYS A 140 -14.39 -7.24 -12.22
C LYS A 140 -13.03 -7.40 -12.89
N ASN A 141 -12.79 -8.56 -13.51
CA ASN A 141 -11.54 -8.89 -14.19
C ASN A 141 -10.29 -8.79 -13.29
N PHE A 142 -10.44 -8.96 -11.97
CA PHE A 142 -9.34 -8.85 -11.00
C PHE A 142 -8.71 -7.45 -10.94
N GLU A 143 -9.45 -6.41 -11.32
CA GLU A 143 -9.00 -5.04 -11.13
C GLU A 143 -8.77 -4.73 -9.64
N TRP A 144 -7.67 -4.02 -9.37
CA TRP A 144 -7.20 -3.72 -8.03
C TRP A 144 -7.95 -2.52 -7.46
N LYS A 145 -8.35 -2.63 -6.20
CA LYS A 145 -8.92 -1.52 -5.42
C LYS A 145 -8.20 -1.42 -4.09
N LEU A 146 -7.96 -0.19 -3.66
CA LEU A 146 -7.47 0.10 -2.31
C LEU A 146 -8.58 -0.17 -1.29
N VAL A 147 -8.33 -1.09 -0.36
CA VAL A 147 -9.30 -1.58 0.65
C VAL A 147 -8.74 -1.32 2.03
N LYS A 148 -9.55 -0.73 2.91
CA LYS A 148 -9.18 -0.55 4.31
C LYS A 148 -9.11 -1.90 5.02
N ILE A 149 -8.01 -2.15 5.73
CA ILE A 149 -7.77 -3.39 6.47
C ILE A 149 -7.61 -3.16 7.97
N GLY A 150 -7.18 -1.98 8.38
CA GLY A 150 -6.76 -1.71 9.75
C GLY A 150 -7.09 -0.32 10.23
N LYS A 151 -7.08 -0.16 11.54
CA LYS A 151 -7.26 1.13 12.21
C LYS A 151 -6.39 1.23 13.45
N GLN A 152 -5.74 2.39 13.60
CA GLN A 152 -5.13 2.86 14.84
C GLN A 152 -5.71 4.23 15.20
N THR A 153 -5.76 4.56 16.49
CA THR A 153 -6.23 5.85 16.97
C THR A 153 -5.26 6.45 17.98
N ILE A 154 -5.10 7.78 17.92
CA ILE A 154 -4.42 8.58 18.92
C ILE A 154 -5.45 9.53 19.53
N THR A 155 -5.59 9.45 20.85
CA THR A 155 -6.50 10.27 21.67
C THR A 155 -5.73 10.92 22.81
N THR A 156 -6.39 11.75 23.62
CA THR A 156 -5.80 12.31 24.85
C THR A 156 -6.62 11.93 26.07
N LYS A 157 -5.95 11.61 27.18
CA LYS A 157 -6.56 11.40 28.51
C LYS A 157 -5.61 11.89 29.58
N ASN A 158 -6.11 12.65 30.57
CA ASN A 158 -5.30 13.22 31.65
C ASN A 158 -4.04 13.96 31.16
N ASN A 159 -4.20 14.74 30.08
CA ASN A 159 -3.12 15.47 29.43
C ASN A 159 -1.96 14.60 28.89
N GLN A 160 -2.23 13.34 28.56
CA GLN A 160 -1.28 12.42 27.93
C GLN A 160 -1.89 11.83 26.66
N PHE A 161 -1.06 11.51 25.67
CA PHE A 161 -1.51 10.77 24.48
C PHE A 161 -1.77 9.31 24.81
N ILE A 162 -2.90 8.79 24.33
CA ILE A 162 -3.26 7.38 24.40
C ILE A 162 -3.31 6.86 22.97
N ILE A 163 -2.39 5.96 22.66
CA ILE A 163 -2.25 5.34 21.33
C ILE A 163 -2.85 3.93 21.42
N SER A 164 -3.82 3.63 20.56
CA SER A 164 -4.35 2.27 20.49
C SER A 164 -3.37 1.33 19.80
N LYS A 165 -3.52 0.03 20.04
CA LYS A 165 -2.97 -0.96 19.11
C LYS A 165 -3.66 -0.82 17.74
N ILE A 166 -2.98 -1.24 16.69
CA ILE A 166 -3.61 -1.43 15.38
C ILE A 166 -4.55 -2.64 15.50
N VAL A 167 -5.81 -2.47 15.08
CA VAL A 167 -6.82 -3.52 15.08
C VAL A 167 -7.42 -3.69 13.69
N PRO A 168 -7.86 -4.91 13.32
CA PRO A 168 -8.56 -5.12 12.05
C PRO A 168 -9.79 -4.23 11.95
N ASP A 169 -9.96 -3.61 10.78
CA ASP A 169 -11.12 -2.78 10.45
C ASP A 169 -11.40 -2.91 8.95
N LEU A 170 -11.65 -4.15 8.54
CA LEU A 170 -11.81 -4.54 7.14
C LEU A 170 -13.05 -3.90 6.53
N GLU A 171 -12.86 -3.08 5.50
CA GLU A 171 -13.96 -2.56 4.69
C GLU A 171 -14.75 -3.71 4.06
N LYS A 172 -16.07 -3.60 4.07
CA LYS A 172 -16.92 -4.58 3.41
C LYS A 172 -16.76 -4.46 1.90
N PHE A 173 -16.38 -5.55 1.26
CA PHE A 173 -16.36 -5.68 -0.19
C PHE A 173 -17.15 -6.91 -0.68
N GLN A 174 -17.53 -6.86 -1.95
CA GLN A 174 -18.22 -7.94 -2.65
C GLN A 174 -17.29 -8.52 -3.71
N ILE A 175 -17.47 -9.81 -3.98
CA ILE A 175 -16.78 -10.56 -5.02
C ILE A 175 -17.85 -11.32 -5.80
N ASP A 176 -17.69 -11.40 -7.11
CA ASP A 176 -18.54 -12.22 -7.95
C ASP A 176 -18.31 -13.71 -7.61
N GLU A 177 -19.36 -14.37 -7.13
CA GLU A 177 -19.30 -15.77 -6.67
C GLU A 177 -18.98 -16.73 -7.82
N VAL A 178 -19.48 -16.47 -9.03
CA VAL A 178 -19.18 -17.29 -10.22
C VAL A 178 -17.71 -17.19 -10.58
N VAL A 179 -17.13 -15.98 -10.49
CA VAL A 179 -15.68 -15.77 -10.69
C VAL A 179 -14.87 -16.49 -9.61
N ALA A 180 -15.27 -16.37 -8.35
CA ALA A 180 -14.60 -17.03 -7.22
C ALA A 180 -14.60 -18.57 -7.37
N GLU A 181 -15.74 -19.16 -7.72
CA GLU A 181 -15.87 -20.60 -7.95
C GLU A 181 -15.05 -21.07 -9.14
N LYS A 182 -15.12 -20.34 -10.26
CA LYS A 182 -14.35 -20.65 -11.47
C LYS A 182 -12.86 -20.61 -11.19
N PHE A 183 -12.39 -19.59 -10.46
CA PHE A 183 -11.00 -19.49 -10.01
C PHE A 183 -10.59 -20.72 -9.21
N LEU A 184 -11.28 -21.03 -8.11
CA LEU A 184 -10.95 -22.15 -7.23
C LEU A 184 -11.08 -23.53 -7.90
N LYS A 185 -11.88 -23.66 -8.96
CA LYS A 185 -12.01 -24.89 -9.77
C LYS A 185 -10.84 -25.07 -10.73
N ASN A 186 -10.29 -23.96 -11.24
CA ASN A 186 -9.20 -23.98 -12.20
C ASN A 186 -7.83 -24.17 -11.55
N LEU A 187 -7.71 -23.93 -10.24
CA LEU A 187 -6.47 -24.21 -9.50
C LEU A 187 -6.15 -25.71 -9.53
N LYS A 188 -4.92 -26.04 -9.93
CA LYS A 188 -4.43 -27.42 -10.02
C LYS A 188 -3.25 -27.61 -9.08
N LYS A 189 -3.33 -28.64 -8.23
CA LYS A 189 -2.24 -29.02 -7.34
C LYS A 189 -0.99 -29.40 -8.16
N GLY A 190 0.19 -28.99 -7.69
CA GLY A 190 1.46 -29.24 -8.37
C GLY A 190 1.70 -28.35 -9.59
N GLN A 191 0.81 -27.39 -9.86
CA GLN A 191 1.04 -26.36 -10.87
C GLN A 191 1.21 -25.02 -10.15
N GLY A 192 2.35 -24.37 -10.39
CA GLY A 192 2.54 -22.98 -9.98
C GLY A 192 1.62 -22.04 -10.74
N PHE A 193 1.56 -20.81 -10.28
CA PHE A 193 0.63 -19.76 -10.74
C PHE A 193 1.19 -18.93 -11.92
N GLY A 194 2.26 -19.40 -12.56
CA GLY A 194 2.86 -18.79 -13.76
C GLY A 194 3.16 -17.29 -13.58
N GLU A 195 2.91 -16.50 -14.63
CA GLU A 195 3.14 -15.05 -14.63
C GLU A 195 2.12 -14.26 -13.78
N ASN A 196 0.96 -14.86 -13.44
CA ASN A 196 -0.13 -14.19 -12.71
C ASN A 196 -0.10 -14.45 -11.20
N TRP A 197 1.01 -14.99 -10.68
CA TRP A 197 1.12 -15.45 -9.30
C TRP A 197 0.66 -14.44 -8.26
N GLU A 198 0.94 -13.14 -8.45
CA GLU A 198 0.57 -12.09 -7.52
C GLU A 198 -0.95 -11.95 -7.41
N THR A 199 -1.63 -11.88 -8.57
CA THR A 199 -3.09 -11.80 -8.63
C THR A 199 -3.73 -13.03 -8.02
N GLU A 200 -3.15 -14.22 -8.23
CA GLU A 200 -3.72 -15.48 -7.75
C GLU A 200 -3.54 -15.65 -6.23
N ILE A 201 -2.39 -15.24 -5.66
CA ILE A 201 -2.17 -15.17 -4.20
C ILE A 201 -3.13 -14.16 -3.57
N CYS A 202 -3.20 -12.94 -4.09
CA CYS A 202 -4.05 -11.89 -3.53
C CYS A 202 -5.55 -12.23 -3.70
N PHE A 203 -5.94 -12.97 -4.74
CA PHE A 203 -7.32 -13.42 -4.86
C PHE A 203 -7.65 -14.56 -3.88
N LEU A 204 -6.71 -15.48 -3.62
CA LEU A 204 -6.84 -16.44 -2.51
C LEU A 204 -6.98 -15.72 -1.16
N GLU A 205 -6.21 -14.64 -0.93
CA GLU A 205 -6.32 -13.77 0.25
C GLU A 205 -7.72 -13.17 0.39
N VAL A 206 -8.21 -12.53 -0.68
CA VAL A 206 -9.56 -11.94 -0.76
C VAL A 206 -10.65 -12.95 -0.40
N LEU A 207 -10.62 -14.14 -1.00
CA LEU A 207 -11.59 -15.19 -0.73
C LEU A 207 -11.48 -15.71 0.71
N SER A 208 -10.26 -15.78 1.26
CA SER A 208 -10.01 -16.17 2.65
C SER A 208 -10.55 -15.14 3.64
N LEU A 209 -10.36 -13.84 3.38
CA LEU A 209 -10.92 -12.73 4.17
C LEU A 209 -12.46 -12.76 4.20
N LYS A 210 -13.08 -13.23 3.11
CA LYS A 210 -14.52 -13.49 2.99
C LYS A 210 -15.00 -14.76 3.69
N GLY A 211 -14.09 -15.56 4.27
CA GLY A 211 -14.41 -16.78 5.00
C GLY A 211 -14.48 -18.04 4.15
N ASN A 212 -13.93 -18.03 2.93
CA ASN A 212 -13.84 -19.24 2.12
C ASN A 212 -12.73 -20.16 2.65
N GLU A 213 -13.10 -21.23 3.37
CA GLU A 213 -12.13 -22.14 3.98
C GLU A 213 -11.29 -22.93 2.96
N LYS A 214 -11.81 -23.21 1.76
CA LYS A 214 -11.03 -23.84 0.69
C LYS A 214 -9.89 -22.92 0.24
N ALA A 215 -10.20 -21.65 -0.03
CA ALA A 215 -9.19 -20.64 -0.39
C ALA A 215 -8.16 -20.48 0.72
N TRP A 216 -8.62 -20.42 1.98
CA TRP A 216 -7.74 -20.29 3.14
C TRP A 216 -6.78 -21.47 3.28
N ASN A 217 -7.28 -22.69 3.11
CA ASN A 217 -6.44 -23.90 3.19
C ASN A 217 -5.39 -23.93 2.07
N ILE A 218 -5.73 -23.47 0.87
CA ILE A 218 -4.78 -23.35 -0.24
C ILE A 218 -3.73 -22.27 0.09
N LEU A 219 -4.17 -21.08 0.50
CA LEU A 219 -3.29 -19.96 0.83
C LEU A 219 -2.31 -20.33 1.95
N LYS A 220 -2.79 -20.87 3.07
CA LYS A 220 -1.91 -21.24 4.20
C LYS A 220 -0.90 -22.32 3.85
N ASN A 221 -1.21 -23.20 2.90
CA ASN A 221 -0.35 -24.31 2.49
C ASN A 221 0.15 -24.15 1.05
N TYR A 222 0.39 -22.89 0.62
CA TYR A 222 0.64 -22.54 -0.77
C TYR A 222 1.78 -23.36 -1.40
N GLU A 223 2.96 -23.41 -0.78
CA GLU A 223 4.12 -24.18 -1.24
C GLU A 223 3.81 -25.68 -1.41
N THR A 224 3.07 -26.25 -0.46
CA THR A 224 2.62 -27.66 -0.55
C THR A 224 1.58 -27.85 -1.66
N PHE A 225 0.73 -26.86 -1.90
CA PHE A 225 -0.26 -26.89 -2.98
C PHE A 225 0.41 -26.85 -4.35
N ILE A 226 1.41 -25.99 -4.55
CA ILE A 226 2.13 -25.86 -5.83
C ILE A 226 3.26 -26.89 -6.00
N GLY A 227 3.71 -27.53 -4.91
CA GLY A 227 4.76 -28.54 -4.94
C GLY A 227 6.18 -27.97 -5.11
N GLN A 228 6.39 -26.70 -4.76
CA GLN A 228 7.67 -26.01 -4.82
C GLN A 228 7.78 -24.96 -3.70
N GLU A 229 9.00 -24.71 -3.23
CA GLU A 229 9.29 -23.62 -2.30
C GLU A 229 9.21 -22.27 -3.04
N THR A 230 8.75 -21.25 -2.35
CA THR A 230 8.71 -19.87 -2.84
C THR A 230 9.94 -19.11 -2.38
N ASP A 231 10.43 -18.20 -3.22
CA ASP A 231 11.50 -17.27 -2.87
C ASP A 231 11.16 -15.83 -3.30
N GLY A 232 12.01 -14.89 -2.88
CA GLY A 232 11.91 -13.47 -3.22
C GLY A 232 10.51 -12.88 -3.04
N ALA A 233 10.06 -12.15 -4.06
CA ALA A 233 8.80 -11.42 -4.04
C ALA A 233 7.57 -12.33 -3.87
N ILE A 234 7.62 -13.57 -4.38
CA ILE A 234 6.51 -14.52 -4.25
C ILE A 234 6.35 -14.92 -2.78
N ALA A 235 7.47 -15.28 -2.12
CA ALA A 235 7.46 -15.68 -0.72
C ALA A 235 7.01 -14.54 0.21
N GLU A 236 7.44 -13.31 -0.07
CA GLU A 236 7.05 -12.11 0.69
C GLU A 236 5.55 -11.84 0.56
N THR A 237 5.05 -11.74 -0.68
CA THR A 237 3.62 -11.50 -0.95
C THR A 237 2.73 -12.58 -0.34
N TRP A 238 3.14 -13.85 -0.45
CA TRP A 238 2.42 -14.96 0.16
C TRP A 238 2.36 -14.86 1.69
N LYS A 239 3.48 -14.60 2.34
CA LYS A 239 3.56 -14.48 3.80
C LYS A 239 2.77 -13.28 4.31
N ASP A 240 2.78 -12.17 3.59
CA ASP A 240 1.99 -10.99 3.91
C ASP A 240 0.48 -11.28 3.79
N ALA A 241 0.05 -11.93 2.71
CA ALA A 241 -1.33 -12.37 2.52
C ALA A 241 -1.81 -13.31 3.64
N VAL A 242 -1.00 -14.31 4.01
CA VAL A 242 -1.29 -15.21 5.14
C VAL A 242 -1.41 -14.42 6.44
N SER A 243 -0.46 -13.53 6.72
CA SER A 243 -0.40 -12.75 7.96
C SER A 243 -1.62 -11.84 8.11
N LEU A 244 -2.06 -11.20 7.02
CA LEU A 244 -3.26 -10.36 7.01
C LEU A 244 -4.52 -11.18 7.29
N VAL A 245 -4.69 -12.33 6.64
CA VAL A 245 -5.85 -13.21 6.90
C VAL A 245 -5.87 -13.70 8.34
N GLU A 246 -4.74 -14.17 8.89
CA GLU A 246 -4.68 -14.62 10.29
C GLU A 246 -4.97 -13.48 11.27
N TRP A 247 -4.42 -12.29 11.00
CA TRP A 247 -4.67 -11.11 11.81
C TRP A 247 -6.15 -10.73 11.82
N VAL A 248 -6.84 -10.74 10.67
CA VAL A 248 -8.28 -10.47 10.60
C VAL A 248 -9.11 -11.58 11.27
N LYS A 249 -8.78 -12.85 11.05
CA LYS A 249 -9.52 -13.99 11.64
C LYS A 249 -9.43 -14.03 13.16
N LYS A 250 -8.32 -13.58 13.77
CA LYS A 250 -8.14 -13.53 15.23
C LYS A 250 -9.14 -12.61 15.97
N TYR A 251 -9.74 -11.65 15.27
CA TYR A 251 -10.65 -10.65 15.84
C TYR A 251 -12.12 -10.84 15.42
N LYS A 252 -12.43 -11.91 14.69
CA LYS A 252 -13.81 -12.34 14.40
C LYS A 252 -14.25 -13.39 15.43
#